data_AF-A0A8D0B7F9-F1
#
_entry.id   AF-A0A8D0B7F9-F1
#
_cell.length_a   1.000
_cell.length_b   1.000
_cell.length_c   1.000
_cell.angle_alpha   90.00
_cell.angle_beta   90.00
_cell.angle_gamma   90.00
#
_symmetry.space_group_name_H-M   'P 1'
#
loop_
_entity.id
_entity.type
_entity.pdbx_description
1 polymer ?
#
loop_
_entity_poly.entity_id
_entity_poly.type
_entity_poly.pdbx_seq_one_letter_code
_entity_poly.pdbx_strand_id
1 'polypeptide(L)'
;MALDYASSLCSEYECRRRMLMKRLDVTIQSFGWSDKAKGLLLFPKRYGLSPKSTISVAHLLAAREDLSKIIRTSSGSTREKTICAINKVLMGRVPDRGGRPTEIEPPPPEMPPWQKRQDG
;
A
#
# COMPACT_ATOMS: atom_id res chain seq x y z
N MET A 1 -14.99 21.69 25.50
CA MET A 1 -15.09 21.58 24.02
C MET A 1 -13.72 21.37 23.36
N ALA A 2 -12.74 22.29 23.48
CA ALA A 2 -11.41 22.12 22.84
C ALA A 2 -10.56 20.97 23.43
N LEU A 3 -10.64 20.73 24.74
CA LEU A 3 -9.93 19.61 25.40
C LEU A 3 -10.48 18.23 24.98
N ASP A 4 -11.78 18.16 24.70
CA ASP A 4 -12.47 16.94 24.25
C ASP A 4 -12.08 16.54 22.82
N TYR A 5 -11.79 17.54 21.99
CA TYR A 5 -11.34 17.29 20.62
C TYR A 5 -9.90 16.74 20.59
N ALA A 6 -9.02 17.28 21.43
CA ALA A 6 -7.65 16.81 21.55
C ALA A 6 -7.57 15.37 22.06
N SER A 7 -8.38 15.01 23.07
CA SER A 7 -8.43 13.64 23.59
C SER A 7 -8.98 12.65 22.54
N SER A 8 -10.03 13.04 21.83
CA SER A 8 -10.62 12.24 20.74
C SER A 8 -9.62 11.99 19.61
N LEU A 9 -8.87 13.01 19.19
CA LEU A 9 -7.80 12.87 18.21
C LEU A 9 -6.71 11.91 18.68
N CYS A 10 -6.25 12.04 19.92
CA CYS A 10 -5.25 11.12 20.48
C CYS A 10 -5.72 9.66 20.44
N SER A 11 -6.97 9.39 20.84
CA SER A 11 -7.56 8.05 20.80
C SER A 11 -7.59 7.47 19.38
N GLU A 12 -8.01 8.28 18.40
CA GLU A 12 -8.04 7.93 16.98
C GLU A 12 -6.64 7.62 16.43
N TYR A 13 -5.63 8.43 16.76
CA TYR A 13 -4.25 8.18 16.36
C TYR A 13 -3.67 6.91 17.00
N GLU A 14 -3.96 6.67 18.28
CA GLU A 14 -3.56 5.43 18.95
C GLU A 14 -4.20 4.19 18.33
N CYS A 15 -5.48 4.29 17.93
CA CYS A 15 -6.18 3.22 17.22
C CYS A 15 -5.50 2.89 15.88
N ARG A 16 -5.23 3.91 15.04
CA ARG A 16 -4.50 3.74 13.78
C ARG A 16 -3.11 3.16 13.98
N ARG A 17 -2.40 3.61 15.01
CA ARG A 17 -1.03 3.15 15.32
C ARG A 17 -1.02 1.68 15.74
N ARG A 18 -1.96 1.25 16.60
CA ARG A 18 -2.16 -0.18 16.94
C ARG A 18 -2.38 -1.03 15.70
N MET A 19 -3.22 -0.58 14.79
CA MET A 19 -3.53 -1.30 13.56
C MET A 19 -2.32 -1.43 12.62
N LEU A 20 -1.56 -0.35 12.42
CA LEU A 20 -0.33 -0.38 11.62
C LEU A 20 0.75 -1.28 12.24
N MET A 21 0.90 -1.26 13.56
CA MET A 21 1.81 -2.17 14.27
C MET A 21 1.41 -3.63 14.09
N LYS A 22 0.11 -3.94 14.17
CA LYS A 22 -0.38 -5.30 13.94
C LYS A 22 -0.17 -5.74 12.49
N ARG A 23 -0.36 -4.85 11.51
CA ARG A 23 -0.03 -5.12 10.10
C ARG A 23 1.44 -5.46 9.94
N LEU A 24 2.33 -4.68 10.57
CA LEU A 24 3.76 -4.95 10.57
C LEU A 24 4.09 -6.33 11.18
N ASP A 25 3.45 -6.70 12.29
CA ASP A 25 3.63 -8.01 12.93
C ASP A 25 3.27 -9.15 11.98
N VAL A 26 2.10 -9.07 11.35
CA VAL A 26 1.63 -10.10 10.40
C VAL A 26 2.56 -10.17 9.18
N THR A 27 3.04 -9.02 8.69
CA THR A 27 4.04 -8.98 7.61
C THR A 27 5.35 -9.65 8.03
N ILE A 28 5.89 -9.37 9.22
CA ILE A 28 7.08 -10.06 9.73
C ILE A 28 6.83 -11.57 9.85
N GLN A 29 5.68 -11.97 10.39
CA GLN A 29 5.31 -13.37 10.54
C GLN A 29 5.23 -14.12 9.20
N SER A 30 4.76 -13.48 8.12
CA SER A 30 4.72 -14.10 6.79
C SER A 30 6.11 -14.50 6.27
N PHE A 31 7.17 -13.83 6.72
CA PHE A 31 8.54 -14.19 6.35
C PHE A 31 9.13 -15.34 7.17
N GLY A 32 8.48 -15.76 8.26
CA GLY A 32 8.96 -16.84 9.13
C GLY A 32 9.06 -18.21 8.46
N TRP A 33 8.45 -18.37 7.27
CA TRP A 33 8.48 -19.60 6.46
C TRP A 33 9.72 -19.70 5.57
N SER A 34 10.55 -18.65 5.47
CA SER A 34 11.77 -18.64 4.65
C SER A 34 13.02 -18.69 5.52
N ASP A 35 13.93 -19.63 5.24
CA ASP A 35 15.24 -19.71 5.92
C ASP A 35 16.09 -18.45 5.72
N LYS A 36 15.93 -17.75 4.59
CA LYS A 36 16.64 -16.50 4.27
C LYS A 36 16.17 -15.31 5.10
N ALA A 37 15.00 -15.42 5.74
CA ALA A 37 14.38 -14.36 6.52
C ALA A 37 14.43 -14.62 8.04
N LYS A 38 14.94 -15.77 8.46
CA LYS A 38 15.22 -16.07 9.87
C LYS A 38 16.29 -15.10 10.36
N GLY A 39 15.94 -14.25 11.33
CA GLY A 39 16.86 -13.25 11.90
C GLY A 39 16.82 -11.86 11.24
N LEU A 40 15.79 -11.52 10.45
CA LEU A 40 15.63 -10.17 9.91
C LEU A 40 15.75 -9.10 11.01
N LEU A 41 16.58 -8.07 10.76
CA LEU A 41 16.84 -6.89 11.61
C LEU A 41 15.59 -6.05 11.97
N LEU A 42 14.39 -6.51 11.64
CA LEU A 42 13.13 -5.83 11.89
C LEU A 42 12.64 -6.01 13.34
N PHE A 43 13.02 -7.09 14.02
CA PHE A 43 12.56 -7.35 15.40
C PHE A 43 12.98 -6.25 16.39
N PRO A 44 14.25 -5.81 16.46
CA PRO A 44 14.65 -4.74 17.38
C PRO A 44 13.88 -3.43 17.13
N LYS A 45 13.65 -3.08 15.85
CA LYS A 45 12.86 -1.90 15.49
C LYS A 45 11.39 -2.05 15.89
N ARG A 46 10.83 -3.26 15.79
CA ARG A 46 9.44 -3.52 16.17
C ARG A 46 9.22 -3.34 17.68
N TYR A 47 10.16 -3.78 18.52
CA TYR A 47 10.05 -3.63 19.97
C TYR A 47 10.14 -2.17 20.45
N GLY A 48 10.82 -1.30 19.69
CA GLY A 48 10.86 0.14 19.97
C GLY A 48 9.59 0.91 19.64
N LEU A 49 8.61 0.28 18.96
CA LEU A 49 7.34 0.94 18.60
C LEU A 49 6.32 0.77 19.72
N SER A 50 5.83 1.90 20.26
CA SER A 50 4.69 1.96 21.19
C SER A 50 3.38 2.23 20.43
N PRO A 51 2.22 1.78 20.93
CA PRO A 51 0.91 2.20 20.40
C PRO A 51 0.54 3.63 20.80
N LYS A 52 1.07 4.13 21.93
CA LYS A 52 0.88 5.52 22.36
C LYS A 52 1.51 6.50 21.39
N SER A 53 0.78 7.56 21.09
CA SER A 53 1.27 8.68 20.31
C SER A 53 2.34 9.45 21.08
N THR A 54 3.51 9.65 20.48
CA THR A 54 4.52 10.62 20.95
C THR A 54 4.25 12.03 20.39
N ILE A 55 3.29 12.16 19.47
CA ILE A 55 2.97 13.39 18.76
C ILE A 55 1.80 14.06 19.47
N SER A 56 1.98 15.32 19.88
CA SER A 56 0.92 16.15 20.44
C SER A 56 0.36 17.13 19.40
N VAL A 57 -0.80 17.73 19.68
CA VAL A 57 -1.40 18.77 18.81
C VAL A 57 -0.44 19.93 18.58
N ALA A 58 0.39 20.30 19.56
CA ALA A 58 1.41 21.33 19.41
C ALA A 58 2.47 20.96 18.35
N HIS A 59 2.86 19.68 18.27
CA HIS A 59 3.78 19.21 17.23
C HIS A 59 3.16 19.28 15.83
N LEU A 60 1.84 19.04 15.72
CA LEU A 60 1.12 19.18 14.45
C LEU A 60 1.05 20.65 14.00
N LEU A 61 0.76 21.57 14.92
CA LEU A 61 0.71 23.01 14.61
C LEU A 61 2.09 23.61 14.31
N ALA A 62 3.16 23.06 14.92
CA ALA A 62 4.52 23.49 14.67
C ALA A 62 5.12 22.89 13.37
N ALA A 63 4.47 21.90 12.77
CA ALA A 63 4.95 21.27 11.54
C ALA A 63 4.93 22.28 10.38
N ARG A 64 6.11 22.57 9.83
CA ARG A 64 6.27 23.45 8.66
C ARG A 64 6.16 22.72 7.33
N GLU A 65 6.38 21.40 7.37
CA GLU A 65 6.32 20.53 6.21
C GLU A 65 5.00 19.77 6.19
N ASP A 66 4.35 19.80 5.02
CA ASP A 66 3.09 19.10 4.79
C ASP A 66 3.34 17.67 4.31
N LEU A 67 3.06 16.71 5.18
CA LEU A 67 3.12 15.27 4.88
C LEU A 67 1.77 14.70 4.40
N SER A 68 0.74 15.53 4.20
CA SER A 68 -0.57 15.09 3.70
C SER A 68 -0.52 14.63 2.24
N LYS A 69 0.56 14.98 1.51
CA LYS A 69 0.81 14.49 0.17
C LYS A 69 1.18 13.01 0.21
N ILE A 70 0.19 12.16 -0.07
CA ILE A 70 0.38 10.71 -0.23
C ILE A 70 1.18 10.49 -1.51
N ILE A 71 2.50 10.40 -1.38
CA ILE A 71 3.39 10.03 -2.47
C ILE A 71 3.26 8.52 -2.68
N ARG A 72 3.07 8.09 -3.94
CA ARG A 72 3.08 6.66 -4.28
C ARG A 72 4.44 6.08 -3.92
N THR A 73 4.48 5.25 -2.89
CA THR A 73 5.67 4.49 -2.48
C THR A 73 6.15 3.52 -3.56
N SER A 74 5.28 3.16 -4.50
CA SER A 74 5.60 2.33 -5.66
C SER A 74 6.24 3.10 -6.83
N SER A 75 6.39 4.43 -6.76
CA SER A 75 6.95 5.20 -7.88
C SER A 75 8.41 4.84 -8.13
N GLY A 76 8.85 4.92 -9.39
CA GLY A 76 10.25 4.73 -9.75
C GLY A 76 11.19 5.60 -8.91
N SER A 77 10.85 6.88 -8.76
CA SER A 77 11.61 7.86 -7.97
C SER A 77 11.75 7.51 -6.49
N THR A 78 10.74 6.86 -5.89
CA THR A 78 10.80 6.39 -4.49
C THR A 78 11.60 5.09 -4.38
N ARG A 79 11.47 4.20 -5.37
CA ARG A 79 12.21 2.94 -5.45
C ARG A 79 13.72 3.14 -5.68
N GLU A 80 14.11 4.13 -6.46
CA GLU A 80 15.52 4.54 -6.64
C GLU A 80 16.23 4.82 -5.30
N LYS A 81 15.50 5.41 -4.34
CA LYS A 81 16.03 5.79 -3.03
C LYS A 81 15.87 4.70 -1.96
N THR A 82 15.20 3.60 -2.27
CA THR A 82 14.89 2.51 -1.30
C THR A 82 15.50 1.17 -1.70
N ILE A 83 16.52 1.20 -2.56
CA ILE A 83 17.31 0.04 -2.95
C ILE A 83 17.92 -0.59 -1.70
N CYS A 84 17.71 -1.90 -1.53
CA CYS A 84 18.27 -2.64 -0.41
C CYS A 84 18.64 -4.07 -0.84
N ALA A 85 19.28 -4.83 0.05
CA ALA A 85 19.70 -6.20 -0.25
C ALA A 85 18.55 -7.12 -0.73
N ILE A 86 17.31 -6.80 -0.35
CA ILE A 86 16.09 -7.51 -0.73
C ILE A 86 15.49 -6.93 -2.02
N ASN A 87 15.31 -5.60 -2.07
CA ASN A 87 14.79 -4.88 -3.24
C ASN A 87 15.94 -4.29 -4.08
N LYS A 88 16.76 -5.16 -4.67
CA LYS A 88 17.92 -4.72 -5.48
C LYS A 88 17.54 -4.25 -6.88
N VAL A 89 16.52 -4.85 -7.49
CA VAL A 89 16.22 -4.65 -8.91
C VAL A 89 15.18 -3.55 -9.08
N LEU A 90 15.60 -2.45 -9.68
CA LEU A 90 14.71 -1.43 -10.23
C LEU A 90 14.38 -1.84 -11.67
N MET A 91 13.11 -2.18 -11.92
CA MET A 91 12.64 -2.42 -13.28
C MET A 91 12.64 -1.07 -14.00
N GLY A 92 13.37 -0.98 -15.11
CA GLY A 92 13.39 0.20 -15.97
C GLY A 92 12.05 0.44 -16.65
N ARG A 93 12.05 1.25 -17.72
CA ARG A 93 10.86 1.46 -18.55
C ARG A 93 10.38 0.11 -19.09
N VAL A 94 9.22 -0.37 -18.62
CA VAL A 94 8.57 -1.56 -19.15
C VAL A 94 7.80 -1.14 -20.41
N PRO A 95 8.13 -1.68 -21.60
CA PRO A 95 7.38 -1.40 -22.80
C PRO A 95 5.92 -1.81 -22.64
N ASP A 96 5.02 -1.16 -23.38
CA ASP A 96 3.63 -1.61 -23.42
C ASP A 96 3.59 -3.06 -23.90
N ARG A 97 2.80 -3.89 -23.22
CA ARG A 97 2.65 -5.32 -23.55
C ARG A 97 1.42 -5.58 -24.43
N GLY A 98 0.69 -4.53 -24.78
CA GLY A 98 -0.55 -4.62 -25.53
C GLY A 98 -1.63 -5.38 -24.75
N GLY A 99 -2.62 -5.89 -25.47
CA GLY A 99 -3.73 -6.64 -24.88
C GLY A 99 -4.82 -5.74 -24.32
N ARG A 100 -4.85 -4.47 -24.75
CA ARG A 100 -6.01 -3.62 -24.45
C ARG A 100 -7.23 -4.24 -25.13
N PRO A 101 -8.39 -4.26 -24.49
CA PRO A 101 -9.63 -4.74 -25.12
C PRO A 101 -9.95 -4.03 -26.44
N THR A 102 -9.44 -2.81 -26.64
CA THR A 102 -9.58 -2.03 -27.88
C THR A 102 -8.63 -2.47 -29.01
N GLU A 103 -7.55 -3.18 -28.69
CA GLU A 103 -6.56 -3.69 -29.65
C GLU A 103 -6.86 -5.12 -30.10
N ILE A 104 -7.78 -5.80 -29.40
CA ILE A 104 -8.16 -7.18 -29.67
C ILE A 104 -9.41 -7.16 -30.56
N GLU A 105 -9.32 -7.80 -31.73
CA GLU A 105 -10.49 -8.00 -32.57
C GLU A 105 -11.51 -8.86 -31.81
N PRO A 106 -12.79 -8.45 -31.73
CA PRO A 106 -13.79 -9.25 -31.06
C PRO A 106 -13.86 -10.63 -31.72
N PRO A 107 -14.00 -11.72 -30.94
CA PRO A 107 -14.15 -13.04 -31.51
C PRO A 107 -15.34 -13.06 -32.47
N PRO A 108 -15.28 -13.84 -33.56
CA PRO A 108 -16.39 -13.97 -34.48
C PRO A 108 -17.65 -14.38 -33.72
N PRO A 109 -18.82 -13.81 -34.06
CA PRO A 109 -20.06 -14.15 -33.38
C PRO A 109 -20.31 -15.66 -33.50
N GLU A 110 -20.36 -16.35 -32.35
CA GLU A 110 -20.53 -17.81 -32.28
C GLU A 110 -21.90 -18.27 -32.79
N MET A 111 -22.87 -17.36 -32.90
CA MET A 111 -24.24 -17.67 -33.27
C MET A 111 -24.69 -16.76 -34.42
N PRO A 112 -25.39 -17.30 -35.44
CA PRO A 112 -25.90 -16.49 -36.54
C PRO A 112 -26.83 -15.39 -36.03
N PRO A 113 -26.90 -14.24 -36.73
CA PRO A 113 -27.80 -13.15 -36.37
C PRO A 113 -29.24 -13.67 -36.34
N TRP A 114 -29.98 -13.23 -35.33
CA TRP A 114 -31.36 -13.67 -35.12
C TRP A 114 -32.20 -13.41 -36.37
N GLN A 115 -32.74 -14.46 -36.98
CA GLN A 115 -33.65 -14.36 -38.12
C GLN A 115 -35.08 -14.63 -37.67
N LYS A 116 -36.02 -13.80 -38.13
CA LYS A 116 -37.45 -14.02 -37.93
C LYS A 116 -37.85 -15.32 -38.65
N ARG A 117 -38.55 -16.23 -37.97
CA ARG A 117 -39.07 -17.45 -38.59
C ARG A 117 -40.02 -17.07 -39.74
N GLN A 118 -39.96 -17.81 -40.84
CA GLN A 118 -40.92 -17.65 -41.93
C GLN A 118 -42.29 -18.15 -41.45
N ASP A 119 -43.34 -17.35 -41.67
CA ASP A 119 -44.72 -17.75 -41.39
C ASP A 119 -45.13 -18.79 -42.45
N GLY A 120 -45.53 -19.97 -41.99
CA GLY A 120 -45.99 -21.09 -42.84
C GLY A 120 -47.46 -20.97 -43.22
#